data_AF-A0A2N4UQM6-F1
#
_entry.id   AF-A0A2N4UQM6-F1
#
_cell.length_a   1.000
_cell.length_b   1.000
_cell.length_c   1.000
_cell.angle_alpha   90.00
_cell.angle_beta   90.00
_cell.angle_gamma   90.00
#
_symmetry.space_group_name_H-M   'P 1'
#
loop_
_entity.id
_entity.type
_entity.pdbx_description
1 polymer ?
#
loop_
_entity_poly.entity_id
_entity_poly.type
_entity_poly.pdbx_seq_one_letter_code
_entity_poly.pdbx_strand_id
1 'polypeptide(L)'
;MKKRYIALIAVIGIIIGWITLGGTQAVLHATSSTEFCVSCHTMQKPLAEYQGSVHFSNQKGIRAECADCHIPKDPIDYLITKVRASKDIYHEFVTGKIDTDAKYEDHRLAMAETVWEQMRENDSATCRSCHSFDAMETYDQSASAQKMHAYGRENNQTCIDCHKGVAHFAPQATLDTSAFDHLFDMAKNTKADAVKVYPIKTIKMADLATINPTVELTTVAHKDNQRTVMVSGYQMKGAESVIYMGEGQRSIIATLTDAGIKALKLGDAKTDAYGNQWRSAELTGTIEAPVLASNQPLWDYAEELDNVYCATCHAKIPANHFTVNSWGPVVKSMGARTDISELNLEILTKFFQNHAKDVATHQ
;
A
#
# COMPACT_ATOMS: atom_id res chain seq x y z
N MET A 1 70.80 10.32 4.98
CA MET A 1 70.37 10.59 3.60
C MET A 1 70.66 12.05 3.26
N LYS A 2 71.26 12.36 2.10
CA LYS A 2 71.48 13.77 1.69
C LYS A 2 70.11 14.44 1.46
N LYS A 3 69.94 15.71 1.88
CA LYS A 3 68.68 16.48 1.76
C LYS A 3 68.00 16.38 0.37
N ARG A 4 68.81 16.28 -0.69
CA ARG A 4 68.36 16.07 -2.08
C ARG A 4 67.55 14.78 -2.32
N TYR A 5 67.86 13.68 -1.62
CA TYR A 5 67.13 12.42 -1.79
C TYR A 5 65.79 12.45 -1.06
N ILE A 6 65.72 13.14 0.09
CA ILE A 6 64.46 13.34 0.82
C ILE A 6 63.51 14.21 -0.02
N ALA A 7 64.03 15.28 -0.63
CA ALA A 7 63.25 16.12 -1.56
C ALA A 7 62.76 15.34 -2.78
N LEU A 8 63.61 14.50 -3.39
CA LEU A 8 63.23 13.68 -4.54
C LEU A 8 62.12 12.66 -4.18
N ILE A 9 62.25 11.96 -3.05
CA ILE A 9 61.24 11.00 -2.57
C ILE A 9 59.91 11.72 -2.28
N ALA A 10 59.95 12.90 -1.66
CA ALA A 10 58.75 13.68 -1.40
C ALA A 10 58.04 14.11 -2.70
N VAL A 11 58.79 14.58 -3.71
CA VAL A 11 58.22 14.95 -5.02
C VAL A 11 57.60 13.74 -5.73
N ILE A 12 58.29 12.59 -5.73
CA ILE A 12 57.75 11.36 -6.31
C ILE A 12 56.47 10.93 -5.57
N GLY A 13 56.46 11.00 -4.23
CA GLY A 13 55.28 10.69 -3.42
C GLY A 13 54.09 11.61 -3.73
N ILE A 14 54.32 12.90 -3.93
CA ILE A 14 53.28 13.86 -4.33
C ILE A 14 52.73 13.52 -5.72
N ILE A 15 53.61 13.21 -6.68
CA ILE A 15 53.20 12.84 -8.04
C ILE A 15 52.36 11.56 -8.03
N ILE A 16 52.80 10.53 -7.30
CA ILE A 16 52.04 9.28 -7.16
C ILE A 16 50.69 9.57 -6.50
N GLY A 17 50.66 10.33 -5.41
CA GLY A 17 49.41 10.70 -4.73
C GLY A 17 48.44 11.45 -5.64
N TRP A 18 48.93 12.39 -6.45
CA TRP A 18 48.12 13.11 -7.43
C TRP A 18 47.55 12.20 -8.52
N ILE A 19 48.38 11.31 -9.08
CA ILE A 19 47.95 10.37 -10.12
C ILE A 19 46.92 9.39 -9.55
N THR A 20 47.15 8.85 -8.36
CA THR A 20 46.21 7.92 -7.73
C THR A 20 44.89 8.62 -7.41
N LEU A 21 44.91 9.78 -6.75
CA LEU A 21 43.68 10.49 -6.39
C LEU A 21 42.91 10.95 -7.63
N GLY A 22 43.61 11.57 -8.60
CA GLY A 22 43.01 12.03 -9.85
C GLY A 22 42.47 10.88 -10.69
N GLY A 23 43.22 9.76 -10.78
CA GLY A 23 42.79 8.55 -11.46
C GLY A 23 41.55 7.94 -10.82
N THR A 24 41.51 7.81 -9.49
CA THR A 24 40.34 7.30 -8.78
C THR A 24 39.11 8.19 -9.00
N GLN A 25 39.25 9.51 -8.91
CA GLN A 25 38.14 10.43 -9.17
C GLN A 25 37.63 10.34 -10.62
N ALA A 26 38.52 10.23 -11.60
CA ALA A 26 38.14 10.07 -13.00
C ALA A 26 37.36 8.77 -13.23
N VAL A 27 37.78 7.66 -12.63
CA VAL A 27 37.07 6.37 -12.73
C VAL A 27 35.71 6.43 -12.03
N LEU A 28 35.64 7.04 -10.85
CA LEU A 28 34.37 7.21 -10.13
C LEU A 28 33.38 8.03 -10.95
N HIS A 29 33.83 9.13 -11.56
CA HIS A 29 32.99 9.96 -12.42
C HIS A 29 32.57 9.22 -13.71
N ALA A 30 33.49 8.51 -14.37
CA ALA A 30 33.17 7.74 -15.57
C ALA A 30 32.13 6.64 -15.29
N THR A 31 32.25 5.96 -14.15
CA THR A 31 31.28 4.94 -13.70
C THR A 31 29.97 5.53 -13.15
N SER A 32 29.81 6.85 -13.16
CA SER A 32 28.54 7.54 -12.86
C SER A 32 27.81 7.99 -14.13
N SER A 33 28.39 7.82 -15.32
CA SER A 33 27.75 8.29 -16.54
C SER A 33 26.58 7.38 -16.92
N THR A 34 25.56 7.95 -17.57
CA THR A 34 24.42 7.17 -18.08
C THR A 34 24.89 6.09 -19.05
N GLU A 35 25.90 6.37 -19.89
CA GLU A 35 26.49 5.42 -20.82
C GLU A 35 27.08 4.19 -20.11
N PHE A 36 27.72 4.39 -18.95
CA PHE A 36 28.20 3.29 -18.13
C PHE A 36 27.05 2.52 -17.49
N CYS A 37 26.07 3.22 -16.90
CA CYS A 37 24.91 2.57 -16.27
C CYS A 37 24.16 1.65 -17.26
N VAL A 38 23.99 2.09 -18.50
CA VAL A 38 23.25 1.32 -19.53
C VAL A 38 24.13 0.38 -20.34
N SER A 39 25.41 0.21 -20.00
CA SER A 39 26.31 -0.70 -20.72
C SER A 39 25.98 -2.17 -20.47
N CYS A 40 25.20 -2.47 -19.43
CA CYS A 40 24.70 -3.81 -19.14
C CYS A 40 23.35 -4.05 -19.83
N HIS A 41 23.14 -5.26 -20.34
CA HIS A 41 21.90 -5.61 -21.04
C HIS A 41 20.66 -5.54 -20.14
N THR A 42 20.80 -5.86 -18.85
CA THR A 42 19.74 -5.79 -17.84
C THR A 42 19.25 -4.36 -17.56
N MET A 43 20.04 -3.34 -17.93
CA MET A 43 19.70 -1.93 -17.74
C MET A 43 18.93 -1.32 -18.92
N GLN A 44 18.75 -2.05 -20.03
CA GLN A 44 17.98 -1.57 -21.18
C GLN A 44 16.49 -1.38 -20.86
N LYS A 45 15.95 -2.18 -19.94
CA LYS A 45 14.55 -2.08 -19.51
C LYS A 45 14.30 -0.84 -18.64
N PRO A 46 15.05 -0.59 -17.54
CA PRO A 46 15.01 0.69 -16.84
C PRO A 46 15.23 1.90 -17.76
N LEU A 47 16.13 1.79 -18.75
CA LEU A 47 16.37 2.84 -19.73
C LEU A 47 15.12 3.16 -20.56
N ALA A 48 14.44 2.14 -21.07
CA ALA A 48 13.21 2.33 -21.84
C ALA A 48 12.10 2.99 -21.01
N GLU A 49 11.96 2.60 -19.74
CA GLU A 49 10.99 3.21 -18.81
C GLU A 49 11.36 4.68 -18.53
N TYR A 50 12.64 4.95 -18.25
CA TYR A 50 13.15 6.30 -18.01
C TYR A 50 12.94 7.22 -19.22
N GLN A 51 13.15 6.71 -20.44
CA GLN A 51 12.91 7.47 -21.68
C GLN A 51 11.45 7.90 -21.86
N GLY A 52 10.50 7.17 -21.25
CA GLY A 52 9.09 7.54 -21.22
C GLY A 52 8.73 8.57 -20.14
N SER A 53 9.66 8.93 -19.25
CA SER A 53 9.40 9.80 -18.10
C SER A 53 9.62 11.29 -18.40
N VAL A 54 9.01 12.14 -17.57
CA VAL A 54 9.21 13.60 -17.60
C VAL A 54 10.66 14.02 -17.26
N HIS A 55 11.43 13.14 -16.64
CA HIS A 55 12.83 13.38 -16.31
C HIS A 55 13.78 13.18 -17.51
N PHE A 56 13.32 12.46 -18.55
CA PHE A 56 14.06 12.32 -19.81
C PHE A 56 13.67 13.39 -20.84
N SER A 57 12.37 13.71 -20.92
CA SER A 57 11.82 14.66 -21.89
C SER A 57 10.71 15.51 -21.26
N ASN A 58 10.90 16.83 -21.28
CA ASN A 58 9.94 17.80 -20.77
C ASN A 58 10.01 19.11 -21.55
N GLN A 59 8.99 19.95 -21.34
CA GLN A 59 8.86 21.26 -22.00
C GLN A 59 9.95 22.27 -21.63
N LYS A 60 10.69 22.02 -20.53
CA LYS A 60 11.75 22.93 -20.05
C LYS A 60 13.12 22.59 -20.65
N GLY A 61 13.25 21.46 -21.35
CA GLY A 61 14.52 21.02 -21.95
C GLY A 61 15.57 20.60 -20.93
N ILE A 62 15.16 20.27 -19.70
CA ILE A 62 16.07 19.80 -18.64
C ILE A 62 16.04 18.27 -18.64
N ARG A 63 17.20 17.62 -18.62
CA ARG A 63 17.31 16.17 -18.51
C ARG A 63 18.07 15.81 -17.24
N ALA A 64 17.49 14.94 -16.43
CA ALA A 64 18.18 14.33 -15.30
C ALA A 64 18.78 13.01 -15.76
N GLU A 65 20.08 12.82 -15.58
CA GLU A 65 20.79 11.59 -15.93
C GLU A 65 20.66 10.53 -14.82
N CYS A 66 21.06 9.28 -15.08
CA CYS A 66 20.90 8.18 -14.10
C CYS A 66 21.50 8.53 -12.73
N ALA A 67 22.70 9.11 -12.72
CA ALA A 67 23.39 9.48 -11.48
C ALA A 67 22.72 10.64 -10.73
N ASP A 68 22.01 11.54 -11.42
CA ASP A 68 21.33 12.67 -10.78
C ASP A 68 20.24 12.20 -9.82
N CYS A 69 19.65 11.02 -10.07
CA CYS A 69 18.63 10.41 -9.21
C CYS A 69 19.19 9.32 -8.29
N HIS A 70 20.14 8.51 -8.76
CA HIS A 70 20.63 7.32 -8.03
C HIS A 70 21.88 7.55 -7.19
N ILE A 71 22.65 8.61 -7.42
CA ILE A 71 23.94 8.83 -6.75
C ILE A 71 23.92 10.16 -5.99
N PRO A 72 23.89 10.14 -4.65
CA PRO A 72 23.96 11.36 -3.85
C PRO A 72 25.24 12.16 -4.13
N LYS A 73 25.14 13.49 -4.03
CA LYS A 73 26.27 14.42 -4.26
C LYS A 73 27.17 14.58 -3.04
N ASP A 74 26.70 14.21 -1.85
CA ASP A 74 27.54 14.22 -0.64
C ASP A 74 28.71 13.23 -0.80
N PRO A 75 29.97 13.61 -0.50
CA PRO A 75 31.13 12.75 -0.74
C PRO A 75 31.10 11.38 -0.05
N ILE A 76 30.52 11.29 1.15
CA ILE A 76 30.46 10.04 1.90
C ILE A 76 29.36 9.15 1.32
N ASP A 77 28.16 9.70 1.12
CA ASP A 77 27.04 8.95 0.54
C ASP A 77 27.35 8.52 -0.91
N TYR A 78 28.04 9.36 -1.67
CA TYR A 78 28.54 9.04 -3.00
C TYR A 78 29.40 7.77 -2.98
N LEU A 79 30.39 7.72 -2.07
CA LEU A 79 31.27 6.56 -1.93
C LEU A 79 30.53 5.32 -1.43
N ILE A 80 29.61 5.47 -0.46
CA ILE A 80 28.78 4.37 0.04
C ILE A 80 27.94 3.78 -1.10
N THR A 81 27.28 4.61 -1.91
CA THR A 81 26.50 4.17 -3.07
C THR A 81 27.36 3.47 -4.09
N LYS A 82 28.56 3.97 -4.39
CA LYS A 82 29.51 3.32 -5.30
C LYS A 82 29.97 1.95 -4.80
N VAL A 83 30.21 1.80 -3.49
CA VAL A 83 30.53 0.50 -2.89
C VAL A 83 29.32 -0.43 -2.95
N ARG A 84 28.11 0.05 -2.67
CA ARG A 84 26.87 -0.75 -2.76
C ARG A 84 26.61 -1.26 -4.18
N ALA A 85 26.84 -0.41 -5.20
CA ALA A 85 26.69 -0.76 -6.61
C ALA A 85 27.61 -1.89 -7.08
N SER A 86 28.66 -2.24 -6.33
CA SER A 86 29.46 -3.44 -6.62
C SER A 86 28.64 -4.74 -6.58
N LYS A 87 27.54 -4.76 -5.81
CA LYS A 87 26.59 -5.87 -5.78
C LYS A 87 25.89 -6.06 -7.12
N ASP A 88 25.62 -4.98 -7.84
CA ASP A 88 24.95 -5.05 -9.14
C ASP A 88 25.87 -5.73 -10.16
N ILE A 89 27.16 -5.40 -10.13
CA ILE A 89 28.20 -6.06 -10.94
C ILE A 89 28.29 -7.56 -10.59
N TYR A 90 28.31 -7.90 -9.31
CA TYR A 90 28.31 -9.31 -8.88
C TYR A 90 27.06 -10.04 -9.36
N HIS A 91 25.89 -9.41 -9.26
CA HIS A 91 24.64 -10.04 -9.65
C HIS A 91 24.50 -10.22 -11.16
N GLU A 92 24.99 -9.27 -11.94
CA GLU A 92 25.04 -9.29 -13.40
C GLU A 92 25.99 -10.38 -13.90
N PHE A 93 27.25 -10.37 -13.45
CA PHE A 93 28.30 -11.21 -14.05
C PHE A 93 28.49 -12.58 -13.38
N VAL A 94 28.07 -12.75 -12.12
CA VAL A 94 28.29 -14.00 -11.37
C VAL A 94 27.00 -14.78 -11.18
N THR A 95 25.93 -14.14 -10.69
CA THR A 95 24.70 -14.87 -10.33
C THR A 95 23.65 -14.92 -11.44
N GLY A 96 23.66 -13.97 -12.38
CA GLY A 96 22.58 -13.81 -13.36
C GLY A 96 21.21 -13.59 -12.70
N LYS A 97 21.15 -12.75 -11.65
CA LYS A 97 19.96 -12.63 -10.80
C LYS A 97 18.75 -12.05 -11.54
N ILE A 98 18.99 -11.19 -12.52
CA ILE A 98 17.97 -10.48 -13.33
C ILE A 98 18.24 -10.58 -14.84
N ASP A 99 18.94 -11.63 -15.28
CA ASP A 99 19.40 -11.82 -16.67
C ASP A 99 18.30 -12.13 -17.70
N THR A 100 17.05 -12.32 -17.25
CA THR A 100 15.88 -12.52 -18.10
C THR A 100 14.74 -11.63 -17.63
N ASP A 101 13.81 -11.33 -18.53
CA ASP A 101 12.63 -10.51 -18.21
C ASP A 101 11.83 -11.06 -17.02
N ALA A 102 11.61 -12.38 -16.98
CA ALA A 102 10.88 -13.01 -15.89
C ALA A 102 11.59 -12.79 -14.54
N LYS A 103 12.91 -13.06 -14.48
CA LYS A 103 13.69 -12.84 -13.26
C LYS A 103 13.75 -11.37 -12.85
N TYR A 104 13.81 -10.44 -13.82
CA TYR A 104 13.77 -9.01 -13.54
C TYR A 104 12.44 -8.64 -12.88
N GLU A 105 11.31 -9.10 -13.44
CA GLU A 105 9.98 -8.83 -12.87
C GLU A 105 9.82 -9.46 -11.48
N ASP A 106 10.25 -10.71 -11.29
CA ASP A 106 10.21 -11.40 -9.99
C ASP A 106 10.96 -10.63 -8.88
N HIS A 107 12.01 -9.89 -9.27
CA HIS A 107 12.82 -9.10 -8.33
C HIS A 107 12.49 -7.60 -8.35
N ARG A 108 11.58 -7.13 -9.21
CA ARG A 108 11.32 -5.70 -9.42
C ARG A 108 10.90 -5.02 -8.11
N LEU A 109 10.00 -5.64 -7.35
CA LEU A 109 9.53 -5.10 -6.08
C LEU A 109 10.69 -4.96 -5.08
N ALA A 110 11.46 -6.03 -4.86
CA ALA A 110 12.59 -6.01 -3.93
C ALA A 110 13.67 -4.99 -4.33
N MET A 111 13.93 -4.82 -5.63
CA MET A 111 14.85 -3.79 -6.14
C MET A 111 14.31 -2.39 -5.89
N ALA A 112 13.02 -2.16 -6.18
CA ALA A 112 12.38 -0.86 -5.97
C ALA A 112 12.36 -0.48 -4.48
N GLU A 113 11.98 -1.40 -3.59
CA GLU A 113 12.00 -1.19 -2.13
C GLU A 113 13.39 -0.87 -1.62
N THR A 114 14.41 -1.55 -2.14
CA THR A 114 15.81 -1.26 -1.79
C THR A 114 16.20 0.18 -2.16
N VAL A 115 15.81 0.65 -3.34
CA VAL A 115 16.08 2.04 -3.77
C VAL A 115 15.25 3.04 -2.98
N TRP A 116 13.97 2.74 -2.72
CA TRP A 116 13.10 3.61 -1.93
C TRP A 116 13.59 3.77 -0.50
N GLU A 117 14.08 2.70 0.11
CA GLU A 117 14.64 2.77 1.45
C GLU A 117 15.92 3.60 1.47
N GLN A 118 16.80 3.44 0.48
CA GLN A 118 18.00 4.28 0.37
C GLN A 118 17.67 5.77 0.19
N MET A 119 16.67 6.09 -0.62
CA MET A 119 16.16 7.45 -0.77
C MET A 119 15.47 7.93 0.51
N ARG A 120 14.85 7.06 1.30
CA ARG A 120 14.27 7.42 2.60
C ARG A 120 15.34 7.75 3.62
N GLU A 121 16.36 6.89 3.75
CA GLU A 121 17.48 7.04 4.69
C GLU A 121 18.25 8.35 4.51
N ASN A 122 18.37 8.83 3.27
CA ASN A 122 19.09 10.07 2.95
C ASN A 122 18.19 11.28 2.68
N ASP A 123 16.92 11.22 3.11
CA ASP A 123 15.92 12.26 2.90
C ASP A 123 15.76 12.71 1.43
N SER A 124 15.82 11.76 0.51
CA SER A 124 15.68 11.96 -0.94
C SER A 124 16.63 13.05 -1.43
N ALA A 125 17.89 13.04 -0.94
CA ALA A 125 18.88 14.08 -1.20
C ALA A 125 19.05 14.40 -2.70
N THR A 126 19.00 13.37 -3.55
CA THR A 126 19.08 13.51 -5.00
C THR A 126 17.87 14.25 -5.57
N CYS A 127 16.65 13.89 -5.15
CA CYS A 127 15.43 14.59 -5.52
C CYS A 127 15.48 16.06 -5.09
N ARG A 128 15.84 16.31 -3.83
CA ARG A 128 15.89 17.67 -3.24
C ARG A 128 16.96 18.56 -3.85
N SER A 129 17.99 17.98 -4.48
CA SER A 129 19.02 18.74 -5.20
C SER A 129 18.46 19.53 -6.39
N CYS A 130 17.28 19.14 -6.90
CA CYS A 130 16.55 19.83 -7.96
C CYS A 130 15.15 20.29 -7.51
N HIS A 131 14.50 19.56 -6.59
CA HIS A 131 13.15 19.79 -6.10
C HIS A 131 13.14 20.18 -4.62
N SER A 132 13.64 21.36 -4.29
CA SER A 132 13.57 21.86 -2.91
C SER A 132 12.16 22.36 -2.58
N PHE A 133 11.71 22.13 -1.34
CA PHE A 133 10.44 22.68 -0.88
C PHE A 133 10.41 24.22 -0.90
N ASP A 134 11.56 24.86 -0.70
CA ASP A 134 11.67 26.33 -0.64
C ASP A 134 11.55 26.98 -2.02
N ALA A 135 11.94 26.27 -3.09
CA ALA A 135 11.87 26.77 -4.47
C ALA A 135 10.63 26.28 -5.24
N MET A 136 9.80 25.43 -4.62
CA MET A 136 8.63 24.87 -5.29
C MET A 136 7.48 25.88 -5.31
N GLU A 137 7.01 26.26 -6.50
CA GLU A 137 5.87 27.17 -6.63
C GLU A 137 4.58 26.46 -6.18
N THR A 138 3.95 26.99 -5.13
CA THR A 138 2.76 26.38 -4.52
C THR A 138 1.49 26.73 -5.29
N TYR A 139 1.41 27.91 -5.90
CA TYR A 139 0.21 28.35 -6.61
C TYR A 139 -0.04 27.56 -7.90
N ASP A 140 1.02 27.06 -8.54
CA ASP A 140 0.94 26.24 -9.76
C ASP A 140 0.60 24.76 -9.46
N GLN A 141 0.60 24.36 -8.19
CA GLN A 141 0.22 23.01 -7.78
C GLN A 141 -1.31 22.87 -7.68
N SER A 142 -1.82 21.66 -7.91
CA SER A 142 -3.21 21.36 -7.59
C SER A 142 -3.49 21.54 -6.10
N ALA A 143 -4.72 21.90 -5.73
CA ALA A 143 -5.10 22.07 -4.32
C ALA A 143 -4.84 20.82 -3.46
N SER A 144 -4.90 19.63 -4.06
CA SER A 144 -4.55 18.37 -3.38
C SER A 144 -3.03 18.26 -3.16
N ALA A 145 -2.22 18.58 -4.16
CA ALA A 145 -0.76 18.52 -4.05
C ALA A 145 -0.23 19.53 -3.02
N GLN A 146 -0.79 20.74 -2.96
CA GLN A 146 -0.44 21.74 -1.95
C GLN A 146 -0.64 21.20 -0.53
N LYS A 147 -1.80 20.59 -0.26
CA LYS A 147 -2.12 20.00 1.04
C LYS A 147 -1.19 18.83 1.38
N MET A 148 -0.92 17.95 0.41
CA MET A 148 -0.05 16.81 0.64
C MET A 148 1.41 17.21 0.85
N HIS A 149 1.93 18.22 0.13
CA HIS A 149 3.26 18.74 0.38
C HIS A 149 3.38 19.45 1.74
N ALA A 150 2.34 20.18 2.17
CA ALA A 150 2.29 20.75 3.52
C ALA A 150 2.32 19.65 4.59
N TYR A 151 1.47 18.63 4.44
CA TYR A 151 1.44 17.46 5.32
C TYR A 151 2.79 16.74 5.38
N GLY A 152 3.42 16.49 4.23
CA GLY A 152 4.73 15.83 4.17
C GLY A 152 5.82 16.60 4.92
N ARG A 153 5.84 17.93 4.80
CA ARG A 153 6.77 18.79 5.58
C ARG A 153 6.49 18.73 7.08
N GLU A 154 5.23 18.82 7.50
CA GLU A 154 4.84 18.80 8.91
C GLU A 154 5.15 17.45 9.58
N ASN A 155 5.14 16.35 8.82
CA ASN A 155 5.34 14.99 9.32
C ASN A 155 6.73 14.43 9.00
N ASN A 156 7.69 15.27 8.58
CA ASN A 156 9.05 14.86 8.19
C ASN A 156 9.08 13.70 7.17
N GLN A 157 8.13 13.68 6.24
CA GLN A 157 8.13 12.73 5.13
C GLN A 157 9.11 13.20 4.04
N THR A 158 9.67 12.23 3.34
CA THR A 158 10.60 12.49 2.24
C THR A 158 9.91 12.34 0.88
N CYS A 159 10.57 12.76 -0.21
CA CYS A 159 9.95 12.78 -1.54
C CYS A 159 9.47 11.39 -1.99
N ILE A 160 10.27 10.36 -1.73
CA ILE A 160 10.00 8.97 -2.16
C ILE A 160 8.86 8.29 -1.39
N ASP A 161 8.38 8.89 -0.29
CA ASP A 161 7.23 8.37 0.47
C ASP A 161 5.92 8.43 -0.33
N CYS A 162 5.83 9.41 -1.21
CA CYS A 162 4.67 9.66 -2.06
C CYS A 162 4.99 9.49 -3.55
N HIS A 163 6.19 9.91 -3.99
CA HIS A 163 6.59 9.85 -5.39
C HIS A 163 7.31 8.54 -5.71
N LYS A 164 6.58 7.42 -5.65
CA LYS A 164 7.06 6.12 -6.14
C LYS A 164 6.79 6.00 -7.64
N GLY A 165 7.67 5.30 -8.36
CA GLY A 165 7.53 5.09 -9.81
C GLY A 165 7.75 6.33 -10.67
N VAL A 166 8.71 7.18 -10.30
CA VAL A 166 8.95 8.49 -10.95
C VAL A 166 9.51 8.38 -12.37
N ALA A 167 10.57 7.59 -12.52
CA ALA A 167 11.24 7.37 -13.80
C ALA A 167 11.07 5.93 -14.31
N HIS A 168 10.71 5.01 -13.41
CA HIS A 168 10.54 3.58 -13.70
C HIS A 168 9.13 3.18 -13.30
N PHE A 169 8.55 2.20 -13.98
CA PHE A 169 7.22 1.73 -13.63
C PHE A 169 7.22 1.15 -12.22
N ALA A 170 6.28 1.60 -11.39
CA ALA A 170 6.12 1.07 -10.05
C ALA A 170 5.85 -0.44 -10.13
N PRO A 171 6.48 -1.25 -9.27
CA PRO A 171 6.15 -2.67 -9.19
C PRO A 171 4.66 -2.81 -8.86
N GLN A 172 3.96 -3.68 -9.58
CA GLN A 172 2.63 -4.10 -9.20
C GLN A 172 2.82 -5.21 -8.16
N ALA A 173 2.36 -4.98 -6.94
CA ALA A 173 2.15 -6.10 -6.04
C ALA A 173 1.05 -6.97 -6.67
N THR A 174 1.34 -8.24 -6.93
CA THR A 174 0.34 -9.20 -7.38
C THR A 174 -0.31 -9.80 -6.15
N LEU A 175 -1.62 -9.65 -6.00
CA LEU A 175 -2.37 -10.38 -4.97
C LEU A 175 -2.18 -11.88 -5.21
N ASP A 176 -1.81 -12.64 -4.17
CA ASP A 176 -1.84 -14.09 -4.29
C ASP A 176 -3.30 -14.54 -4.42
N THR A 177 -3.69 -14.90 -5.65
CA THR A 177 -5.06 -15.34 -5.92
C THR A 177 -5.45 -16.59 -5.14
N SER A 178 -4.47 -17.39 -4.67
CA SER A 178 -4.71 -18.56 -3.84
C SER A 178 -5.08 -18.24 -2.39
N ALA A 179 -4.78 -17.02 -1.91
CA ALA A 179 -5.14 -16.59 -0.56
C ALA A 179 -6.66 -16.57 -0.36
N PHE A 180 -7.42 -16.10 -1.37
CA PHE A 180 -8.88 -16.14 -1.32
C PHE A 180 -9.45 -17.57 -1.45
N ASP A 181 -8.82 -18.42 -2.27
CA ASP A 181 -9.21 -19.83 -2.38
C ASP A 181 -9.05 -20.56 -1.03
N HIS A 182 -7.98 -20.26 -0.29
CA HIS A 182 -7.77 -20.78 1.05
C HIS A 182 -8.86 -20.31 2.03
N LEU A 183 -9.31 -19.04 1.96
CA LEU A 183 -10.47 -18.57 2.74
C LEU A 183 -11.74 -19.37 2.41
N PHE A 184 -11.95 -19.67 1.12
CA PHE A 184 -13.10 -20.43 0.68
C PHE A 184 -13.08 -21.88 1.20
N ASP A 185 -11.92 -22.52 1.19
CA ASP A 185 -11.74 -23.87 1.72
C ASP A 185 -11.90 -23.91 3.25
N MET A 186 -11.38 -22.92 3.98
CA MET A 186 -11.64 -22.79 5.41
C MET A 186 -13.14 -22.60 5.70
N ALA A 187 -13.85 -21.81 4.89
CA ALA A 187 -15.26 -21.56 5.05
C ALA A 187 -16.12 -22.82 4.79
N LYS A 188 -15.74 -23.67 3.83
CA LYS A 188 -16.37 -24.97 3.60
C LYS A 188 -16.15 -25.95 4.75
N ASN A 189 -14.96 -25.92 5.34
CA ASN A 189 -14.57 -26.84 6.42
C ASN A 189 -14.97 -26.35 7.82
N THR A 190 -15.67 -25.23 7.92
CA THR A 190 -16.13 -24.71 9.21
C THR A 190 -17.21 -25.64 9.79
N LYS A 191 -17.02 -26.07 11.04
CA LYS A 191 -17.95 -26.99 11.72
C LYS A 191 -19.35 -26.41 11.84
N ALA A 192 -20.38 -27.23 11.65
CA ALA A 192 -21.79 -26.82 11.65
C ALA A 192 -22.25 -26.18 12.97
N ASP A 193 -21.65 -26.60 14.09
CA ASP A 193 -21.93 -26.14 15.46
C ASP A 193 -21.12 -24.92 15.89
N ALA A 194 -20.31 -24.32 15.00
CA ALA A 194 -19.58 -23.09 15.30
C ALA A 194 -20.55 -21.98 15.74
N VAL A 195 -20.36 -21.47 16.96
CA VAL A 195 -21.25 -20.50 17.60
C VAL A 195 -21.28 -19.16 16.86
N LYS A 196 -20.10 -18.68 16.46
CA LYS A 196 -19.94 -17.46 15.66
C LYS A 196 -19.41 -17.81 14.29
N VAL A 197 -20.00 -17.20 13.26
CA VAL A 197 -19.58 -17.40 11.89
C VAL A 197 -19.56 -16.10 11.09
N TYR A 198 -18.71 -16.03 10.08
CA TYR A 198 -18.42 -14.83 9.31
C TYR A 198 -18.51 -15.11 7.81
N PRO A 199 -19.38 -14.42 7.05
CA PRO A 199 -19.42 -14.54 5.60
C PRO A 199 -18.15 -13.99 4.94
N ILE A 200 -17.59 -14.73 4.00
CA ILE A 200 -16.43 -14.29 3.20
C ILE A 200 -16.81 -13.43 1.99
N LYS A 201 -18.08 -13.46 1.62
CA LYS A 201 -18.68 -12.67 0.54
C LYS A 201 -20.09 -12.28 0.94
N THR A 202 -20.74 -11.50 0.10
CA THR A 202 -22.17 -11.22 0.25
C THR A 202 -22.99 -12.51 0.11
N ILE A 203 -23.83 -12.81 1.10
CA ILE A 203 -24.66 -14.03 1.14
C ILE A 203 -26.14 -13.70 1.32
N LYS A 204 -27.02 -14.61 0.90
CA LYS A 204 -28.45 -14.50 1.15
C LYS A 204 -28.83 -15.21 2.45
N MET A 205 -29.67 -14.57 3.25
CA MET A 205 -30.36 -15.14 4.39
C MET A 205 -31.80 -15.43 3.96
N ALA A 206 -32.02 -16.63 3.44
CA ALA A 206 -33.26 -17.04 2.79
C ALA A 206 -33.77 -15.96 1.81
N ASP A 207 -35.05 -15.58 1.92
CA ASP A 207 -35.71 -14.47 1.23
C ASP A 207 -35.79 -13.19 2.10
N LEU A 208 -35.16 -13.19 3.28
CA LEU A 208 -35.29 -12.12 4.28
C LEU A 208 -34.27 -11.01 4.06
N ALA A 209 -33.01 -11.35 3.79
CA ALA A 209 -31.94 -10.37 3.73
C ALA A 209 -30.74 -10.79 2.88
N THR A 210 -29.94 -9.81 2.52
CA THR A 210 -28.60 -9.96 1.99
C THR A 210 -27.61 -9.48 3.05
N ILE A 211 -26.64 -10.31 3.42
CA ILE A 211 -25.64 -10.05 4.47
C ILE A 211 -24.30 -9.74 3.82
N ASN A 212 -23.63 -8.68 4.27
CA ASN A 212 -22.32 -8.28 3.77
C ASN A 212 -21.20 -9.21 4.31
N PRO A 213 -20.02 -9.27 3.66
CA PRO A 213 -18.88 -10.02 4.18
C PRO A 213 -18.45 -9.49 5.56
N THR A 214 -17.73 -10.32 6.32
CA THR A 214 -17.12 -10.04 7.64
C THR A 214 -18.12 -9.86 8.80
N VAL A 215 -19.42 -9.83 8.52
CA VAL A 215 -20.47 -9.66 9.53
C VAL A 215 -20.47 -10.83 10.50
N GLU A 216 -20.49 -10.53 11.79
CA GLU A 216 -20.65 -11.56 12.82
C GLU A 216 -22.09 -12.10 12.81
N LEU A 217 -22.21 -13.41 12.65
CA LEU A 217 -23.47 -14.14 12.71
C LEU A 217 -23.41 -15.16 13.85
N THR A 218 -24.48 -15.23 14.65
CA THR A 218 -24.59 -16.22 15.73
C THR A 218 -25.40 -17.42 15.26
N THR A 219 -24.83 -18.62 15.28
CA THR A 219 -25.54 -19.86 14.95
C THR A 219 -26.54 -20.19 16.05
N VAL A 220 -27.83 -20.27 15.69
CA VAL A 220 -28.94 -20.60 16.59
C VAL A 220 -29.34 -22.07 16.46
N ALA A 221 -29.30 -22.59 15.22
CA ALA A 221 -29.53 -24.00 14.94
C ALA A 221 -28.76 -24.40 13.67
N HIS A 222 -28.47 -25.68 13.54
CA HIS A 222 -27.90 -26.24 12.32
C HIS A 222 -28.64 -27.52 11.96
N LYS A 223 -28.82 -27.75 10.67
CA LYS A 223 -29.38 -28.98 10.12
C LYS A 223 -28.69 -29.26 8.79
N ASP A 224 -27.99 -30.39 8.72
CA ASP A 224 -27.19 -30.78 7.55
C ASP A 224 -26.20 -29.66 7.16
N ASN A 225 -26.24 -29.18 5.92
CA ASN A 225 -25.42 -28.06 5.42
C ASN A 225 -26.05 -26.67 5.64
N GLN A 226 -27.22 -26.58 6.25
CA GLN A 226 -27.90 -25.31 6.51
C GLN A 226 -27.68 -24.85 7.95
N ARG A 227 -27.49 -23.54 8.11
CA ARG A 227 -27.41 -22.90 9.43
C ARG A 227 -28.51 -21.88 9.56
N THR A 228 -29.26 -21.96 10.65
CA THR A 228 -30.09 -20.85 11.09
C THR A 228 -29.22 -19.95 11.95
N VAL A 229 -29.01 -18.73 11.47
CA VAL A 229 -28.14 -17.74 12.08
C VAL A 229 -28.91 -16.49 12.44
N MET A 230 -28.43 -15.79 13.46
CA MET A 230 -28.94 -14.50 13.90
C MET A 230 -27.89 -13.43 13.59
N VAL A 231 -28.34 -12.35 12.94
CA VAL A 231 -27.58 -11.11 12.80
C VAL A 231 -28.16 -10.08 13.77
N SER A 232 -27.26 -9.38 14.47
CA SER A 232 -27.62 -8.33 15.43
C SER A 232 -26.93 -7.03 15.03
N GLY A 233 -27.66 -5.93 15.15
CA GLY A 233 -27.15 -4.59 14.88
C GLY A 233 -28.18 -3.53 15.22
N TYR A 234 -28.18 -2.44 14.45
CA TYR A 234 -29.04 -1.29 14.70
C TYR A 234 -29.77 -0.86 13.44
N GLN A 235 -30.98 -0.36 13.60
CA GLN A 235 -31.76 0.22 12.52
C GLN A 235 -32.11 1.66 12.84
N MET A 236 -31.95 2.53 11.85
CA MET A 236 -32.38 3.92 11.92
C MET A 236 -33.79 4.04 11.37
N LYS A 237 -34.66 4.79 12.04
CA LYS A 237 -36.01 5.10 11.54
C LYS A 237 -35.91 5.88 10.22
N GLY A 238 -36.67 5.47 9.20
CA GLY A 238 -36.57 5.99 7.83
C GLY A 238 -35.55 5.24 6.95
N ALA A 239 -34.84 4.24 7.50
CA ALA A 239 -33.96 3.33 6.78
C ALA A 239 -34.30 1.87 7.13
N GLU A 240 -35.58 1.51 7.00
CA GLU A 240 -36.13 0.22 7.43
C GLU A 240 -35.56 -0.97 6.66
N SER A 241 -35.03 -0.75 5.46
CA SER A 241 -34.43 -1.80 4.63
C SER A 241 -32.99 -2.15 5.01
N VAL A 242 -32.42 -1.56 6.07
CA VAL A 242 -30.99 -1.70 6.39
C VAL A 242 -30.78 -1.99 7.87
N ILE A 243 -29.81 -2.87 8.16
CA ILE A 243 -29.22 -3.04 9.48
C ILE A 243 -27.78 -2.51 9.43
N TYR A 244 -27.45 -1.65 10.38
CA TYR A 244 -26.15 -1.03 10.59
C TYR A 244 -25.38 -1.70 11.73
N MET A 245 -24.06 -1.61 11.67
CA MET A 245 -23.14 -2.15 12.68
C MET A 245 -23.32 -1.51 14.06
N GLY A 246 -23.57 -0.19 14.12
CA GLY A 246 -23.64 0.58 15.37
C GLY A 246 -24.54 1.81 15.26
N GLU A 247 -24.96 2.36 16.39
CA GLU A 247 -25.70 3.63 16.46
C GLU A 247 -24.83 4.77 15.90
N GLY A 248 -25.33 5.51 14.92
CA GLY A 248 -24.58 6.58 14.25
C GLY A 248 -23.48 6.10 13.29
N GLN A 249 -23.25 4.79 13.18
CA GLN A 249 -22.24 4.17 12.33
C GLN A 249 -22.89 3.56 11.08
N ARG A 250 -22.73 4.23 9.94
CA ARG A 250 -23.28 3.86 8.62
C ARG A 250 -22.51 2.73 7.93
N SER A 251 -22.01 1.75 8.70
CA SER A 251 -21.53 0.49 8.14
C SER A 251 -22.72 -0.48 8.03
N ILE A 252 -23.15 -0.75 6.81
CA ILE A 252 -24.25 -1.68 6.53
C ILE A 252 -23.77 -3.11 6.76
N ILE A 253 -24.48 -3.87 7.59
CA ILE A 253 -24.22 -5.30 7.83
C ILE A 253 -25.25 -6.19 7.11
N ALA A 254 -26.48 -5.71 6.93
CA ALA A 254 -27.52 -6.42 6.19
C ALA A 254 -28.47 -5.47 5.45
N THR A 255 -28.91 -5.88 4.27
CA THR A 255 -29.98 -5.23 3.50
C THR A 255 -31.20 -6.16 3.46
N LEU A 256 -32.34 -5.66 3.92
CA LEU A 256 -33.57 -6.41 4.15
C LEU A 256 -34.53 -6.32 2.95
N THR A 257 -35.26 -7.40 2.71
CA THR A 257 -36.46 -7.40 1.86
C THR A 257 -37.70 -7.00 2.67
N ASP A 258 -38.84 -6.80 2.02
CA ASP A 258 -40.11 -6.56 2.72
C ASP A 258 -40.48 -7.68 3.71
N ALA A 259 -40.10 -8.92 3.40
CA ALA A 259 -40.26 -10.07 4.30
C ALA A 259 -39.31 -9.96 5.50
N GLY A 260 -38.05 -9.60 5.27
CA GLY A 260 -37.06 -9.35 6.32
C GLY A 260 -37.47 -8.23 7.27
N ILE A 261 -38.02 -7.12 6.74
CA ILE A 261 -38.50 -5.99 7.55
C ILE A 261 -39.60 -6.45 8.52
N LYS A 262 -40.52 -7.32 8.06
CA LYS A 262 -41.60 -7.86 8.89
C LYS A 262 -41.12 -8.89 9.91
N ALA A 263 -40.05 -9.62 9.60
CA ALA A 263 -39.46 -10.64 10.46
C ALA A 263 -38.47 -10.06 11.49
N LEU A 264 -38.12 -8.78 11.38
CA LEU A 264 -37.15 -8.11 12.23
C LEU A 264 -37.68 -7.95 13.66
N LYS A 265 -36.88 -8.37 14.65
CA LYS A 265 -37.13 -8.07 16.06
C LYS A 265 -36.45 -6.77 16.41
N LEU A 266 -37.22 -5.84 16.95
CA LEU A 266 -36.79 -4.49 17.24
C LEU A 266 -36.82 -4.23 18.74
N GLY A 267 -35.76 -3.62 19.27
CA GLY A 267 -35.74 -3.13 20.64
C GLY A 267 -36.29 -1.71 20.78
N ASP A 268 -36.09 -1.15 21.97
CA ASP A 268 -36.52 0.21 22.30
C ASP A 268 -35.78 1.27 21.46
N ALA A 269 -36.51 2.29 21.05
CA ALA A 269 -35.95 3.41 20.30
C ALA A 269 -35.19 4.38 21.21
N LYS A 270 -33.99 4.76 20.80
CA LYS A 270 -33.15 5.79 21.40
C LYS A 270 -32.88 6.90 20.39
N THR A 271 -32.86 8.15 20.87
CA THR A 271 -32.55 9.31 20.02
C THR A 271 -31.08 9.68 20.21
N ASP A 272 -30.35 9.82 19.11
CA ASP A 272 -28.96 10.28 19.13
C ASP A 272 -28.85 11.81 19.27
N ALA A 273 -27.62 12.32 19.41
CA ALA A 273 -27.34 13.75 19.54
C ALA A 273 -27.76 14.60 18.32
N TYR A 274 -28.08 13.96 17.19
CA TYR A 274 -28.48 14.60 15.94
C TYR A 274 -29.99 14.47 15.68
N GLY A 275 -30.74 13.88 16.61
CA GLY A 275 -32.18 13.69 16.50
C GLY A 275 -32.60 12.44 15.70
N ASN A 276 -31.66 11.58 15.30
CA ASN A 276 -32.02 10.32 14.63
C ASN A 276 -32.48 9.29 15.66
N GLN A 277 -33.52 8.53 15.32
CA GLN A 277 -34.03 7.45 16.16
C GLN A 277 -33.41 6.12 15.74
N TRP A 278 -32.65 5.52 16.64
CA TRP A 278 -32.00 4.22 16.50
C TRP A 278 -32.69 3.19 17.38
N ARG A 279 -32.78 1.95 16.89
CA ARG A 279 -33.31 0.81 17.63
C ARG A 279 -32.42 -0.40 17.38
N SER A 280 -32.23 -1.24 18.39
CA SER A 280 -31.58 -2.53 18.15
C SER A 280 -32.44 -3.37 17.22
N ALA A 281 -31.79 -4.14 16.37
CA ALA A 281 -32.41 -4.93 15.33
C ALA A 281 -31.77 -6.31 15.29
N GLU A 282 -32.60 -7.34 15.40
CA GLU A 282 -32.19 -8.74 15.30
C GLU A 282 -33.01 -9.43 14.22
N LEU A 283 -32.33 -10.13 13.32
CA LEU A 283 -32.96 -10.95 12.30
C LEU A 283 -32.41 -12.36 12.40
N THR A 284 -33.29 -13.35 12.40
CA THR A 284 -32.94 -14.77 12.38
C THR A 284 -33.41 -15.37 11.06
N GLY A 285 -32.53 -16.10 10.38
CA GLY A 285 -32.86 -16.76 9.14
C GLY A 285 -31.83 -17.80 8.74
N THR A 286 -32.15 -18.58 7.72
CA THR A 286 -31.29 -19.67 7.25
C THR A 286 -30.31 -19.17 6.19
N ILE A 287 -29.06 -19.63 6.29
CA ILE A 287 -28.02 -19.45 5.28
C ILE A 287 -27.55 -20.82 4.77
N GLU A 288 -27.16 -20.86 3.50
CA GLU A 288 -26.58 -22.05 2.85
C GLU A 288 -25.13 -21.83 2.39
N ALA A 289 -24.67 -20.57 2.46
CA ALA A 289 -23.34 -20.21 2.00
C ALA A 289 -22.26 -20.66 3.00
N PRO A 290 -21.05 -21.00 2.53
CA PRO A 290 -19.92 -21.29 3.41
C PRO A 290 -19.51 -20.02 4.17
N VAL A 291 -19.15 -20.19 5.44
CA VAL A 291 -18.82 -19.12 6.40
C VAL A 291 -17.62 -19.55 7.23
N LEU A 292 -16.80 -18.61 7.67
CA LEU A 292 -15.64 -18.87 8.52
C LEU A 292 -16.04 -18.93 9.99
N ALA A 293 -15.30 -19.71 10.80
CA ALA A 293 -15.43 -19.73 12.26
C ALA A 293 -14.79 -18.51 12.97
N SER A 294 -13.94 -17.76 12.27
CA SER A 294 -13.24 -16.58 12.77
C SER A 294 -13.12 -15.54 11.66
N ASN A 295 -13.12 -14.26 12.03
CA ASN A 295 -12.86 -13.15 11.13
C ASN A 295 -11.37 -12.86 10.95
N GLN A 296 -10.47 -13.41 11.79
CA GLN A 296 -9.03 -13.13 11.70
C GLN A 296 -8.45 -13.42 10.31
N PRO A 297 -8.76 -14.56 9.64
CA PRO A 297 -8.24 -14.80 8.29
C PRO A 297 -8.74 -13.78 7.25
N LEU A 298 -9.96 -13.24 7.43
CA LEU A 298 -10.47 -12.16 6.57
C LEU A 298 -9.73 -10.84 6.82
N TRP A 299 -9.33 -10.58 8.06
CA TRP A 299 -8.53 -9.40 8.40
C TRP A 299 -7.11 -9.50 7.87
N ASP A 300 -6.47 -10.66 8.01
CA ASP A 300 -5.15 -10.91 7.43
C ASP A 300 -5.18 -10.71 5.91
N TYR A 301 -6.19 -11.25 5.23
CA TYR A 301 -6.40 -11.04 3.79
C TYR A 301 -6.72 -9.58 3.45
N ALA A 302 -7.51 -8.88 4.25
CA ALA A 302 -7.78 -7.45 4.03
C ALA A 302 -6.51 -6.60 4.19
N GLU A 303 -5.62 -6.94 5.12
CA GLU A 303 -4.33 -6.28 5.24
C GLU A 303 -3.44 -6.53 4.02
N GLU A 304 -3.46 -7.74 3.46
CA GLU A 304 -2.79 -8.03 2.20
C GLU A 304 -3.37 -7.21 1.05
N LEU A 305 -4.70 -7.11 0.94
CA LEU A 305 -5.36 -6.25 -0.04
C LEU A 305 -4.94 -4.79 0.09
N ASP A 306 -4.86 -4.25 1.31
CA ASP A 306 -4.40 -2.89 1.56
C ASP A 306 -2.94 -2.71 1.12
N ASN A 307 -2.07 -3.66 1.46
CA ASN A 307 -0.67 -3.63 1.07
C ASN A 307 -0.50 -3.65 -0.46
N VAL A 308 -1.24 -4.55 -1.13
CA VAL A 308 -1.14 -4.79 -2.57
C VAL A 308 -1.72 -3.63 -3.37
N TYR A 309 -2.97 -3.25 -3.08
CA TYR A 309 -3.71 -2.30 -3.93
C TYR A 309 -3.55 -0.85 -3.48
N CYS A 310 -3.31 -0.60 -2.20
CA CYS A 310 -3.35 0.76 -1.66
C CYS A 310 -1.97 1.28 -1.24
N ALA A 311 -1.14 0.45 -0.58
CA ALA A 311 0.17 0.85 -0.06
C ALA A 311 1.27 0.92 -1.15
N THR A 312 0.99 0.42 -2.36
CA THR A 312 1.87 0.56 -3.52
C THR A 312 2.11 2.04 -3.87
N CYS A 313 1.10 2.91 -3.69
CA CYS A 313 1.15 4.31 -4.11
C CYS A 313 1.53 5.30 -2.99
N HIS A 314 1.20 5.02 -1.73
CA HIS A 314 1.53 5.86 -0.57
C HIS A 314 1.69 5.02 0.69
N ALA A 315 2.21 5.59 1.78
CA ALA A 315 2.24 4.90 3.07
C ALA A 315 0.82 4.47 3.52
N LYS A 316 0.71 3.28 4.11
CA LYS A 316 -0.57 2.73 4.62
C LYS A 316 -1.21 3.72 5.59
N ILE A 317 -2.48 4.07 5.35
CA ILE A 317 -3.25 4.90 6.29
C ILE A 317 -3.69 3.97 7.43
N PRO A 318 -3.32 4.23 8.70
CA PRO A 318 -3.72 3.39 9.81
C PRO A 318 -5.25 3.26 9.89
N ALA A 319 -5.77 2.06 10.13
CA ALA A 319 -7.22 1.83 10.10
C ALA A 319 -7.99 2.66 11.16
N ASN A 320 -7.33 3.02 12.25
CA ASN A 320 -7.86 3.89 13.31
C ASN A 320 -7.77 5.40 13.00
N HIS A 321 -7.37 5.78 11.78
CA HIS A 321 -7.22 7.19 11.40
C HIS A 321 -8.58 7.88 11.16
N PHE A 322 -9.48 7.24 10.41
CA PHE A 322 -10.81 7.76 10.09
C PHE A 322 -11.93 7.07 10.91
N THR A 323 -13.13 7.67 10.88
CA THR A 323 -14.33 7.08 11.48
C THR A 323 -14.98 6.04 10.55
N VAL A 324 -15.87 5.21 11.08
CA VAL A 324 -16.66 4.22 10.31
C VAL A 324 -17.32 4.86 9.09
N ASN A 325 -17.86 6.06 9.27
CA ASN A 325 -18.60 6.79 8.24
C ASN A 325 -17.70 7.38 7.16
N SER A 326 -16.46 7.74 7.51
CA SER A 326 -15.48 8.32 6.59
C SER A 326 -14.79 7.26 5.74
N TRP A 327 -14.61 6.04 6.25
CA TRP A 327 -13.87 5.00 5.54
C TRP A 327 -14.53 4.55 4.23
N GLY A 328 -15.86 4.43 4.16
CA GLY A 328 -16.56 4.00 2.94
C GLY A 328 -16.20 4.83 1.69
N PRO A 329 -16.41 6.16 1.71
CA PRO A 329 -16.02 7.03 0.60
C PRO A 329 -14.52 7.06 0.32
N VAL A 330 -13.68 6.98 1.35
CA VAL A 330 -12.20 6.98 1.22
C VAL A 330 -11.74 5.74 0.47
N VAL A 331 -12.12 4.55 0.92
CA VAL A 331 -11.76 3.28 0.28
C VAL A 331 -12.32 3.21 -1.13
N LYS A 332 -13.55 3.67 -1.36
CA LYS A 332 -14.12 3.77 -2.72
C LYS A 332 -13.28 4.66 -3.64
N SER A 333 -12.81 5.81 -3.15
CA SER A 333 -11.93 6.70 -3.92
C SER A 333 -10.55 6.10 -4.17
N MET A 334 -10.03 5.28 -3.25
CA MET A 334 -8.76 4.58 -3.40
C MET A 334 -8.91 3.46 -4.45
N GLY A 335 -9.91 2.60 -4.28
CA GLY A 335 -10.18 1.47 -5.18
C GLY A 335 -10.42 1.90 -6.63
N ALA A 336 -11.06 3.04 -6.86
CA ALA A 336 -11.28 3.60 -8.21
C ALA A 336 -9.97 3.95 -8.97
N ARG A 337 -8.82 3.97 -8.29
CA ARG A 337 -7.49 4.21 -8.89
C ARG A 337 -6.67 2.92 -9.05
N THR A 338 -7.28 1.78 -8.80
CA THR A 338 -6.67 0.44 -8.81
C THR A 338 -7.53 -0.51 -9.63
N ASP A 339 -7.04 -1.72 -9.88
CA ASP A 339 -7.76 -2.83 -10.51
C ASP A 339 -8.42 -3.79 -9.50
N ILE A 340 -8.56 -3.38 -8.23
CA ILE A 340 -9.20 -4.17 -7.18
C ILE A 340 -10.64 -4.55 -7.54
N SER A 341 -11.02 -5.82 -7.32
CA SER A 341 -12.39 -6.29 -7.55
C SER A 341 -13.39 -5.69 -6.55
N GLU A 342 -14.66 -5.60 -6.92
CA GLU A 342 -15.72 -5.09 -6.03
C GLU A 342 -15.79 -5.85 -4.70
N LEU A 343 -15.62 -7.17 -4.72
CA LEU A 343 -15.63 -8.00 -3.51
C LEU A 343 -14.44 -7.67 -2.60
N ASN A 344 -13.24 -7.60 -3.16
CA ASN A 344 -12.03 -7.27 -2.40
C ASN A 344 -12.12 -5.85 -1.81
N LEU A 345 -12.65 -4.91 -2.59
CA LEU A 345 -12.88 -3.54 -2.12
C LEU A 345 -13.88 -3.48 -0.96
N GLU A 346 -14.96 -4.28 -1.02
CA GLU A 346 -15.93 -4.38 0.08
C GLU A 346 -15.31 -5.01 1.32
N ILE A 347 -14.54 -6.10 1.19
CA ILE A 347 -13.81 -6.72 2.32
C ILE A 347 -12.87 -5.71 2.98
N LEU A 348 -12.08 -4.99 2.16
CA LEU A 348 -11.17 -3.96 2.64
C LEU A 348 -11.92 -2.80 3.32
N THR A 349 -13.04 -2.37 2.74
CA THR A 349 -13.91 -1.35 3.35
C THR A 349 -14.39 -1.80 4.73
N LYS A 350 -14.82 -3.06 4.87
CA LYS A 350 -15.29 -3.60 6.14
C LYS A 350 -14.17 -3.75 7.16
N PHE A 351 -12.97 -4.12 6.74
CA PHE A 351 -11.79 -4.13 7.62
C PHE A 351 -11.55 -2.77 8.22
N PHE A 352 -11.47 -1.73 7.39
CA PHE A 352 -11.27 -0.36 7.87
C PHE A 352 -12.41 0.13 8.76
N GLN A 353 -13.66 -0.18 8.43
CA GLN A 353 -14.81 0.17 9.25
C GLN A 353 -14.81 -0.52 10.62
N ASN A 354 -14.38 -1.79 10.71
CA ASN A 354 -14.30 -2.52 11.98
C ASN A 354 -13.11 -2.10 12.86
N HIS A 355 -12.09 -1.47 12.28
CA HIS A 355 -10.91 -0.98 12.99
C HIS A 355 -10.85 0.55 13.06
N ALA A 356 -11.97 1.22 12.76
CA ALA A 356 -12.08 2.67 12.72
C ALA A 356 -11.87 3.31 14.10
N LYS A 357 -11.53 4.60 14.09
CA LYS A 357 -11.25 5.37 15.31
C LYS A 357 -12.37 5.31 16.36
N ASP A 358 -13.62 5.38 15.90
CA ASP A 358 -14.84 5.38 16.71
C ASP A 358 -15.37 3.96 17.00
N VAL A 359 -14.60 2.93 16.64
CA VAL A 359 -14.80 1.53 17.06
C VAL A 359 -13.69 1.09 18.02
N ALA A 360 -12.45 1.51 17.76
CA ALA A 360 -11.26 1.14 18.54
C ALA A 360 -11.26 1.67 19.99
N THR A 361 -12.14 2.61 20.35
CA THR A 361 -12.31 3.08 21.74
C THR A 361 -13.15 2.12 22.61
N HIS A 362 -13.62 1.00 22.05
CA HIS A 362 -14.47 0.00 22.73
C HIS A 362 -13.76 -1.36 22.96
N GLN A 363 -12.44 -1.44 22.77
CA GLN A 363 -11.64 -2.62 23.15
C GLN A 363 -10.81 -2.37 24.41
#